data_AF-A0A352Q7B2-F1
#
_entry.id   AF-A0A352Q7B2-F1
#
_cell.length_a   1.000
_cell.length_b   1.000
_cell.length_c   1.000
_cell.angle_alpha   90.00
_cell.angle_beta   90.00
_cell.angle_gamma   90.00
#
_symmetry.space_group_name_H-M   'P 1'
#
loop_
_entity.id
_entity.type
_entity.pdbx_description
1 polymer ?
#
loop_
_entity_poly.entity_id
_entity_poly.type
_entity_poly.pdbx_seq_one_letter_code
_entity_poly.pdbx_strand_id
1 'polypeptide(L)'
;MQLESFNSQLLDFLSASPTPFHAVDNMVATLVKNGFEPLSEADAWSLEPGGRYFLTRNGSSLIAFVVGRSTDIAAGIRMVGAHTDSPTLMVKPKPEKVQDYFQLGVEVYGGALLNPWFDRDLSLAGRVVYRDTNRDTLDKCLVNFARPVACIPSLAIHLDREANKTRSVNPQTDILPILFNNRDESESDFRKLLAEQVSIQHGIANGIEVLEYEMCLYDTHAPAIVGLYDDFIASARLDNLLSCFSGLQALLDVNSEHTCVLICTDHEEVGSASA
;
A
#
# COMPACT_ATOMS: atom_id res chain seq x y z
N MET A 1 -0.58 -25.36 7.89
CA MET A 1 -1.18 -24.99 6.58
C MET A 1 -0.53 -25.81 5.47
N GLN A 2 -1.26 -26.22 4.43
CA GLN A 2 -0.66 -26.85 3.23
C GLN A 2 -0.03 -25.76 2.33
N LEU A 3 1.06 -26.07 1.63
CA LEU A 3 1.85 -25.11 0.85
C LEU A 3 1.02 -24.36 -0.21
N GLU A 4 0.19 -25.06 -0.96
CA GLU A 4 -0.68 -24.47 -1.99
C GLU A 4 -1.66 -23.44 -1.40
N SER A 5 -2.23 -23.75 -0.22
CA SER A 5 -3.11 -22.84 0.51
C SER A 5 -2.37 -21.60 1.00
N PHE A 6 -1.12 -21.74 1.46
CA PHE A 6 -0.31 -20.60 1.90
C PHE A 6 -0.02 -19.67 0.72
N ASN A 7 0.42 -20.24 -0.40
CA ASN A 7 0.74 -19.47 -1.60
C ASN A 7 -0.50 -18.74 -2.13
N SER A 8 -1.65 -19.40 -2.24
CA SER A 8 -2.88 -18.74 -2.68
C SER A 8 -3.25 -17.56 -1.79
N GLN A 9 -3.20 -17.72 -0.47
CA GLN A 9 -3.52 -16.65 0.47
C GLN A 9 -2.51 -15.49 0.41
N LEU A 10 -1.23 -15.78 0.16
CA LEU A 10 -0.21 -14.76 -0.06
C LEU A 10 -0.47 -13.97 -1.35
N LEU A 11 -0.85 -14.63 -2.45
CA LEU A 11 -1.21 -13.95 -3.70
C LEU A 11 -2.42 -13.03 -3.49
N ASP A 12 -3.45 -13.51 -2.79
CA ASP A 12 -4.63 -12.70 -2.44
C ASP A 12 -4.23 -11.49 -1.58
N PHE A 13 -3.34 -11.70 -0.58
CA PHE A 13 -2.83 -10.64 0.27
C PHE A 13 -2.08 -9.56 -0.53
N LEU A 14 -1.18 -9.97 -1.43
CA LEU A 14 -0.39 -9.05 -2.27
C LEU A 14 -1.27 -8.27 -3.26
N SER A 15 -2.29 -8.93 -3.82
CA SER A 15 -3.25 -8.32 -4.75
C SER A 15 -4.09 -7.24 -4.06
N ALA A 16 -4.56 -7.52 -2.84
CA ALA A 16 -5.37 -6.59 -2.06
C ALA A 16 -4.56 -5.47 -1.37
N SER A 17 -3.23 -5.48 -1.48
CA SER A 17 -2.33 -4.56 -0.76
C SER A 17 -1.47 -3.71 -1.71
N PRO A 18 -2.05 -2.84 -2.55
CA PRO A 18 -1.29 -2.01 -3.49
C PRO A 18 -0.48 -0.89 -2.80
N THR A 19 -0.83 -0.52 -1.56
CA THR A 19 -0.12 0.51 -0.76
C THR A 19 -0.01 0.07 0.71
N PRO A 20 0.85 0.73 1.52
CA PRO A 20 0.97 0.44 2.95
C PRO A 20 -0.38 0.52 3.68
N PHE A 21 -1.21 1.50 3.30
CA PHE A 21 -2.55 1.68 3.88
C PHE A 21 -3.47 0.49 3.61
N HIS A 22 -3.45 -0.05 2.39
CA HIS A 22 -4.24 -1.22 2.03
C HIS A 22 -3.66 -2.50 2.67
N ALA A 23 -2.34 -2.60 2.79
CA ALA A 23 -1.70 -3.72 3.50
C ALA A 23 -2.16 -3.77 4.96
N VAL A 24 -2.15 -2.63 5.66
CA VAL A 24 -2.64 -2.56 7.05
C VAL A 24 -4.14 -2.83 7.13
N ASP A 25 -4.96 -2.23 6.26
CA ASP A 25 -6.41 -2.49 6.26
C ASP A 25 -6.73 -3.98 6.06
N ASN A 26 -6.02 -4.64 5.15
CA ASN A 26 -6.15 -6.07 4.90
C ASN A 26 -5.73 -6.93 6.11
N MET A 27 -4.60 -6.59 6.76
CA MET A 27 -4.17 -7.26 7.99
C MET A 27 -5.16 -7.03 9.14
N VAL A 28 -5.69 -5.82 9.30
CA VAL A 28 -6.71 -5.47 10.31
C VAL A 28 -7.98 -6.27 10.09
N ALA A 29 -8.50 -6.33 8.86
CA ALA A 29 -9.68 -7.13 8.54
C ALA A 29 -9.47 -8.62 8.88
N THR A 30 -8.26 -9.14 8.62
CA THR A 30 -7.89 -10.50 8.96
C THR A 30 -7.81 -10.72 10.48
N LEU A 31 -7.22 -9.78 11.22
CA LEU A 31 -7.11 -9.83 12.68
C LEU A 31 -8.49 -9.81 13.36
N VAL A 32 -9.36 -8.88 12.95
CA VAL A 32 -10.73 -8.76 13.46
C VAL A 32 -11.52 -10.05 13.23
N LYS A 33 -11.42 -10.63 12.02
CA LYS A 33 -12.05 -11.92 11.69
C LYS A 33 -11.57 -13.07 12.58
N ASN A 34 -10.37 -12.98 13.14
CA ASN A 34 -9.76 -13.96 14.04
C ASN A 34 -9.84 -13.55 15.52
N GLY A 35 -10.76 -12.65 15.87
CA GLY A 35 -11.07 -12.29 17.26
C GLY A 35 -10.03 -11.43 17.95
N PHE A 36 -9.20 -10.71 17.19
CA PHE A 36 -8.37 -9.66 17.77
C PHE A 36 -9.21 -8.39 17.97
N GLU A 37 -9.00 -7.74 19.11
CA GLU A 37 -9.70 -6.51 19.50
C GLU A 37 -8.86 -5.28 19.18
N PRO A 38 -9.43 -4.23 18.55
CA PRO A 38 -8.71 -2.99 18.31
C PRO A 38 -8.49 -2.23 19.62
N LEU A 39 -7.29 -1.68 19.78
CA LEU A 39 -6.91 -0.77 20.85
C LEU A 39 -6.69 0.64 20.29
N SER A 40 -7.10 1.62 21.08
CA SER A 40 -6.84 3.03 20.84
C SER A 40 -5.67 3.48 21.71
N GLU A 41 -4.65 4.09 21.12
CA GLU A 41 -3.47 4.58 21.85
C GLU A 41 -3.78 5.73 22.81
N ALA A 42 -4.91 6.39 22.65
CA ALA A 42 -5.36 7.46 23.53
C ALA A 42 -5.97 6.93 24.85
N ASP A 43 -6.34 5.64 24.88
CA ASP A 43 -7.05 5.04 26.01
C ASP A 43 -6.11 4.29 26.94
N ALA A 44 -6.49 4.20 28.22
CA ALA A 44 -5.85 3.27 29.14
C ALA A 44 -6.29 1.84 28.80
N TRP A 45 -5.35 0.91 28.71
CA TRP A 45 -5.65 -0.48 28.33
C TRP A 45 -5.81 -1.38 29.55
N SER A 46 -6.83 -2.23 29.52
CA SER A 46 -6.99 -3.37 30.42
C SER A 46 -6.83 -4.65 29.60
N LEU A 47 -5.66 -5.27 29.70
CA LEU A 47 -5.29 -6.42 28.89
C LEU A 47 -5.45 -7.71 29.69
N GLU A 48 -6.08 -8.72 29.09
CA GLU A 48 -6.32 -10.01 29.73
C GLU A 48 -5.32 -11.08 29.28
N PRO A 49 -4.89 -12.01 30.17
CA PRO A 49 -4.08 -13.16 29.79
C PRO A 49 -4.74 -14.03 28.70
N GLY A 50 -4.04 -14.21 27.58
CA GLY A 50 -4.56 -14.88 26.38
C GLY A 50 -5.40 -13.97 25.47
N GLY A 51 -5.61 -12.71 25.85
CA GLY A 51 -6.27 -11.71 25.01
C GLY A 51 -5.48 -11.40 23.75
N ARG A 52 -6.20 -11.03 22.68
CA ARG A 52 -5.67 -10.79 21.34
C ARG A 52 -6.01 -9.37 20.94
N TYR A 53 -4.99 -8.56 20.67
CA TYR A 53 -5.17 -7.12 20.48
C TYR A 53 -4.34 -6.60 19.32
N PHE A 54 -4.76 -5.49 18.74
CA PHE A 54 -3.97 -4.77 17.76
C PHE A 54 -4.23 -3.28 17.82
N LEU A 55 -3.31 -2.50 17.27
CA LEU A 55 -3.45 -1.07 17.06
C LEU A 55 -2.75 -0.67 15.76
N THR A 56 -3.21 0.42 15.18
CA THR A 56 -2.60 1.00 13.98
C THR A 56 -2.17 2.43 14.22
N ARG A 57 -1.04 2.83 13.66
CA ARG A 57 -0.58 4.22 13.63
C ARG A 57 -0.56 4.71 12.19
N ASN A 58 -1.05 5.93 11.95
CA ASN A 58 -1.21 6.52 10.62
C ASN A 58 -2.13 5.72 9.65
N GLY A 59 -2.61 4.54 10.04
CA GLY A 59 -3.26 3.59 9.13
C GLY A 59 -2.29 2.89 8.16
N SER A 60 -0.97 3.07 8.34
CA SER A 60 0.07 2.41 7.53
C SER A 60 1.04 1.57 8.37
N SER A 61 1.06 1.72 9.69
CA SER A 61 1.77 0.82 10.61
C SER A 61 0.79 0.02 11.46
N LEU A 62 1.15 -1.21 11.81
CA LEU A 62 0.37 -2.14 12.62
C LEU A 62 1.25 -2.77 13.72
N ILE A 63 0.71 -2.82 14.93
CA ILE A 63 1.19 -3.71 15.99
C ILE A 63 0.04 -4.63 16.37
N ALA A 64 0.28 -5.94 16.32
CA ALA A 64 -0.68 -6.96 16.75
C ALA A 64 -0.01 -7.90 17.74
N PHE A 65 -0.71 -8.30 18.79
CA PHE A 65 -0.14 -9.15 19.83
C PHE A 65 -1.15 -10.05 20.52
N VAL A 66 -0.65 -11.16 21.04
CA VAL A 66 -1.37 -12.07 21.94
C VAL A 66 -0.69 -12.01 23.29
N VAL A 67 -1.45 -11.68 24.34
CA VAL A 67 -0.93 -11.55 25.71
C VAL A 67 -0.66 -12.94 26.27
N GLY A 68 0.57 -13.17 26.73
CA GLY A 68 0.95 -14.43 27.37
C GLY A 68 0.17 -14.68 28.65
N ARG A 69 0.10 -15.96 29.04
CA ARG A 69 -0.48 -16.37 30.34
C ARG A 69 0.55 -16.38 31.46
N SER A 70 1.83 -16.47 31.11
CA SER A 70 2.92 -16.37 32.07
C SER A 70 3.04 -14.96 32.63
N THR A 71 3.12 -14.84 33.95
CA THR A 71 3.43 -13.58 34.65
C THR A 71 4.93 -13.40 34.88
N ASP A 72 5.76 -14.36 34.45
CA ASP A 72 7.21 -14.28 34.61
C ASP A 72 7.83 -13.32 33.59
N ILE A 73 8.27 -12.16 34.06
CA ILE A 73 8.93 -11.14 33.24
C ILE A 73 10.22 -11.68 32.61
N ALA A 74 10.93 -12.61 33.28
CA ALA A 74 12.14 -13.22 32.74
C ALA A 74 11.88 -14.07 31.48
N ALA A 75 10.61 -14.46 31.26
CA ALA A 75 10.19 -15.21 30.09
C ALA A 75 10.13 -14.35 28.80
N GLY A 76 10.19 -13.03 28.93
CA GLY A 76 10.31 -12.08 27.82
C GLY A 76 9.14 -12.08 26.83
N ILE A 77 9.37 -11.45 25.68
CA ILE A 77 8.41 -11.32 24.58
C ILE A 77 9.00 -11.96 23.32
N ARG A 78 8.18 -12.67 22.55
CA ARG A 78 8.55 -13.20 21.24
C ARG A 78 8.07 -12.22 20.16
N MET A 79 8.99 -11.64 19.41
CA MET A 79 8.67 -10.57 18.47
C MET A 79 9.12 -10.90 17.05
N VAL A 80 8.27 -10.56 16.08
CA VAL A 80 8.60 -10.55 14.66
C VAL A 80 8.37 -9.14 14.12
N GLY A 81 9.38 -8.60 13.43
CA GLY A 81 9.32 -7.30 12.75
C GLY A 81 9.29 -7.50 11.24
N ALA A 82 8.50 -6.69 10.55
CA ALA A 82 8.45 -6.54 9.10
C ALA A 82 8.09 -5.09 8.75
N HIS A 83 8.03 -4.74 7.46
CA HIS A 83 7.56 -3.43 7.02
C HIS A 83 6.53 -3.50 5.90
N THR A 84 5.62 -2.53 5.90
CA THR A 84 4.44 -2.48 5.03
C THR A 84 4.68 -1.72 3.73
N ASP A 85 5.72 -0.89 3.70
CA ASP A 85 6.12 -0.12 2.53
C ASP A 85 7.04 -0.90 1.60
N SER A 86 7.04 -0.44 0.35
CA SER A 86 7.92 -0.90 -0.71
C SER A 86 8.28 0.33 -1.56
N PRO A 87 9.41 0.29 -2.29
CA PRO A 87 9.79 1.39 -3.16
C PRO A 87 8.72 1.61 -4.23
N THR A 88 8.30 2.86 -4.41
CA THR A 88 7.17 3.20 -5.28
C THR A 88 7.28 4.60 -5.88
N LEU A 89 6.36 4.92 -6.79
CA LEU A 89 6.16 6.27 -7.31
C LEU A 89 4.94 6.89 -6.61
N MET A 90 5.18 7.92 -5.81
CA MET A 90 4.12 8.66 -5.12
C MET A 90 3.71 9.89 -5.91
N VAL A 91 2.41 10.17 -5.98
CA VAL A 91 1.89 11.38 -6.64
C VAL A 91 2.23 12.59 -5.79
N LYS A 92 2.80 13.63 -6.39
CA LYS A 92 3.13 14.88 -5.68
C LYS A 92 1.86 15.60 -5.18
N PRO A 93 1.96 16.48 -4.15
CA PRO A 93 0.82 17.27 -3.68
C PRO A 93 0.24 18.26 -4.70
N LYS A 94 1.05 18.68 -5.68
CA LYS A 94 0.65 19.47 -6.86
C LYS A 94 1.15 18.77 -8.12
N PRO A 95 0.48 17.70 -8.56
CA PRO A 95 1.04 16.77 -9.52
C PRO A 95 0.76 17.18 -10.96
N GLU A 96 -0.21 18.04 -11.23
CA GLU A 96 -0.67 18.28 -12.58
C GLU A 96 0.45 18.82 -13.48
N LYS A 97 0.78 18.05 -14.51
CA LYS A 97 1.66 18.42 -15.61
C LYS A 97 0.85 18.31 -16.88
N VAL A 98 0.32 19.46 -17.30
CA VAL A 98 -0.69 19.54 -18.36
C VAL A 98 -0.04 20.12 -19.62
N GLN A 99 0.00 19.31 -20.67
CA GLN A 99 0.34 19.72 -22.03
C GLN A 99 -0.69 19.10 -22.99
N ASP A 100 -0.25 18.42 -24.06
CA ASP A 100 -1.11 17.61 -24.92
C ASP A 100 -1.71 16.40 -24.19
N TYR A 101 -1.04 15.97 -23.11
CA TYR A 101 -1.46 14.91 -22.21
C TYR A 101 -1.64 15.47 -20.80
N PHE A 102 -2.54 14.86 -20.05
CA PHE A 102 -2.59 15.00 -18.60
C PHE A 102 -1.61 14.01 -17.98
N GLN A 103 -0.57 14.55 -17.34
CA GLN A 103 0.46 13.78 -16.67
C GLN A 103 0.50 14.10 -15.18
N LEU A 104 1.00 13.15 -14.39
CA LEU A 104 1.26 13.36 -12.98
C LEU A 104 2.76 13.51 -12.74
N GLY A 105 3.14 14.58 -12.05
CA GLY A 105 4.44 14.68 -11.40
C GLY A 105 4.47 13.73 -10.20
N VAL A 106 5.46 12.86 -10.18
CA VAL A 106 5.66 11.91 -9.09
C VAL A 106 6.95 12.17 -8.33
N GLU A 107 7.02 11.60 -7.14
CA GLU A 107 8.19 11.47 -6.27
C GLU A 107 8.60 10.00 -6.21
N VAL A 108 9.91 9.76 -6.22
CA VAL A 108 10.46 8.42 -6.02
C VAL A 108 10.55 8.17 -4.52
N TYR A 109 9.80 7.19 -4.05
CA TYR A 109 9.82 6.74 -2.67
C TYR A 109 10.72 5.51 -2.54
N GLY A 110 11.67 5.54 -1.61
CA GLY A 110 12.62 4.47 -1.37
C GLY A 110 13.62 4.23 -2.51
N GLY A 111 14.32 3.09 -2.45
CA GLY A 111 15.33 2.68 -3.43
C GLY A 111 14.77 2.14 -4.75
N ALA A 112 13.76 2.80 -5.34
CA ALA A 112 13.01 2.23 -6.46
C ALA A 112 13.88 2.06 -7.73
N LEU A 113 13.87 0.85 -8.28
CA LEU A 113 14.38 0.59 -9.62
C LEU A 113 13.44 1.24 -10.64
N LEU A 114 13.85 2.34 -11.27
CA LEU A 114 12.97 3.13 -12.13
C LEU A 114 12.70 2.51 -13.50
N ASN A 115 13.65 1.77 -14.07
CA ASN A 115 13.47 1.15 -15.40
C ASN A 115 12.26 0.19 -15.47
N PRO A 116 12.03 -0.70 -14.49
CA PRO A 116 10.83 -1.55 -14.47
C PRO A 116 9.47 -0.85 -14.50
N TRP A 117 9.38 0.44 -14.19
CA TRP A 117 8.12 1.20 -14.20
C TRP A 117 7.70 1.66 -15.60
N PHE A 118 8.63 1.69 -16.56
CA PHE A 118 8.29 2.02 -17.93
C PHE A 118 7.45 0.92 -18.59
N ASP A 119 6.54 1.34 -19.46
CA ASP A 119 5.70 0.49 -20.30
C ASP A 119 4.88 -0.55 -19.50
N ARG A 120 4.57 -0.24 -18.25
CA ARG A 120 3.66 -0.99 -17.39
C ARG A 120 2.26 -0.40 -17.43
N ASP A 121 1.28 -1.28 -17.31
CA ASP A 121 -0.11 -0.95 -17.07
C ASP A 121 -0.26 -0.59 -15.59
N LEU A 122 -0.21 0.70 -15.28
CA LEU A 122 -0.21 1.21 -13.91
C LEU A 122 -1.62 1.66 -13.48
N SER A 123 -1.90 1.45 -12.20
CA SER A 123 -3.07 1.99 -11.51
C SER A 123 -2.63 2.89 -10.35
N LEU A 124 -3.60 3.53 -9.71
CA LEU A 124 -3.42 4.43 -8.58
C LEU A 124 -4.20 3.90 -7.37
N ALA A 125 -3.54 3.86 -6.22
CA ALA A 125 -4.18 3.53 -4.95
C ALA A 125 -3.56 4.34 -3.82
N GLY A 126 -4.28 4.52 -2.71
CA GLY A 126 -3.81 5.33 -1.61
C GLY A 126 -4.90 5.68 -0.61
N ARG A 127 -4.70 6.80 0.08
CA ARG A 127 -5.70 7.39 0.98
C ARG A 127 -6.05 8.81 0.58
N VAL A 128 -7.28 9.20 0.89
CA VAL A 128 -7.80 10.54 0.67
C VAL A 128 -8.38 11.06 1.97
N VAL A 129 -8.05 12.30 2.32
CA VAL A 129 -8.69 13.09 3.37
C VAL A 129 -9.60 14.11 2.67
N TYR A 130 -10.87 14.11 3.05
CA TYR A 130 -11.88 14.91 2.37
C TYR A 130 -12.88 15.51 3.36
N ARG A 131 -13.54 16.58 2.93
CA ARG A 131 -14.74 17.11 3.60
C ARG A 131 -15.98 16.55 2.92
N ASP A 132 -16.86 15.90 3.68
CA ASP A 132 -18.22 15.61 3.22
C ASP A 132 -19.07 16.86 3.45
N THR A 133 -19.29 17.64 2.40
CA THR A 133 -20.06 18.90 2.47
C THR A 133 -21.54 18.69 2.79
N ASN A 134 -22.09 17.47 2.63
CA ASN A 134 -23.46 17.18 3.02
C ASN A 134 -23.60 16.96 4.54
N ARG A 135 -22.56 16.41 5.18
CA ARG A 135 -22.53 16.13 6.62
C ARG A 135 -21.76 17.16 7.43
N ASP A 136 -21.01 18.01 6.74
CA ASP A 136 -20.02 18.94 7.31
C ASP A 136 -18.98 18.23 8.21
N THR A 137 -18.51 17.06 7.75
CA THR A 137 -17.52 16.24 8.46
C THR A 137 -16.19 16.20 7.72
N LEU A 138 -15.11 16.05 8.49
CA LEU A 138 -13.79 15.71 7.97
C LEU A 138 -13.61 14.20 8.08
N ASP A 139 -13.43 13.55 6.95
CA ASP A 139 -13.32 12.10 6.85
C ASP A 139 -12.09 11.68 6.06
N LYS A 140 -11.76 10.39 6.16
CA LYS A 140 -10.69 9.76 5.38
C LYS A 140 -11.15 8.41 4.84
N CYS A 141 -10.69 8.04 3.66
CA CYS A 141 -10.96 6.73 3.09
C CYS A 141 -9.78 6.23 2.25
N LEU A 142 -9.75 4.92 2.00
CA LEU A 142 -8.86 4.35 1.00
C LEU A 142 -9.49 4.47 -0.38
N VAL A 143 -8.64 4.72 -1.38
CA VAL A 143 -9.03 4.83 -2.78
C VAL A 143 -8.16 3.88 -3.60
N ASN A 144 -8.78 3.14 -4.50
CA ASN A 144 -8.11 2.29 -5.47
C ASN A 144 -8.87 2.33 -6.80
N PHE A 145 -8.19 2.70 -7.89
CA PHE A 145 -8.78 2.69 -9.22
C PHE A 145 -8.98 1.26 -9.76
N ALA A 146 -8.19 0.29 -9.29
CA ALA A 146 -8.30 -1.14 -9.59
C ALA A 146 -8.35 -1.51 -11.09
N ARG A 147 -7.90 -0.61 -11.97
CA ARG A 147 -7.81 -0.79 -13.43
C ARG A 147 -6.64 0.03 -13.95
N PRO A 148 -6.04 -0.34 -15.10
CA PRO A 148 -4.95 0.45 -15.67
C PRO A 148 -5.45 1.83 -16.07
N VAL A 149 -4.91 2.86 -15.41
CA VAL A 149 -5.25 4.27 -15.63
C VAL A 149 -4.05 5.13 -15.99
N ALA A 150 -2.83 4.60 -15.89
CA ALA A 150 -1.61 5.32 -16.17
C ALA A 150 -0.56 4.44 -16.86
N CYS A 151 0.34 5.05 -17.61
CA CYS A 151 1.52 4.42 -18.17
C CYS A 151 2.67 5.42 -18.24
N ILE A 152 3.91 4.96 -18.05
CA ILE A 152 5.12 5.75 -18.29
C ILE A 152 5.76 5.20 -19.57
N PRO A 153 5.56 5.83 -20.74
CA PRO A 153 6.05 5.27 -22.00
C PRO A 153 7.57 5.43 -22.13
N SER A 154 8.25 4.39 -22.61
CA SER A 154 9.65 4.51 -23.03
C SER A 154 9.78 5.35 -24.29
N LEU A 155 10.90 6.09 -24.41
CA LEU A 155 11.29 6.70 -25.67
C LEU A 155 11.65 5.60 -26.69
N ALA A 156 11.16 5.74 -27.92
CA ALA A 156 11.45 4.78 -28.97
C ALA A 156 12.97 4.69 -29.25
N ILE A 157 13.49 3.46 -29.36
CA ILE A 157 14.92 3.18 -29.60
C ILE A 157 15.49 3.84 -30.88
N HIS A 158 14.63 4.18 -31.84
CA HIS A 158 15.04 4.90 -33.04
C HIS A 158 15.51 6.33 -32.74
N LEU A 159 14.98 6.92 -31.65
CA LEU A 159 15.32 8.25 -31.13
C LEU A 159 16.37 8.18 -30.01
N ASP A 160 16.54 7.02 -29.36
CA ASP A 160 17.63 6.72 -28.43
C ASP A 160 18.32 5.39 -28.79
N ARG A 161 19.30 5.48 -29.68
CA ARG A 161 20.00 4.29 -30.22
C ARG A 161 20.90 3.60 -29.18
N GLU A 162 21.23 4.28 -28.09
CA GLU A 162 22.13 3.77 -27.05
C GLU A 162 21.38 3.32 -25.78
N ALA A 163 20.05 3.28 -25.82
CA ALA A 163 19.16 2.88 -24.73
C ALA A 163 19.52 1.52 -24.09
N ASN A 164 20.12 0.59 -24.85
CA ASN A 164 20.51 -0.73 -24.34
C ASN A 164 21.94 -0.79 -23.77
N LYS A 165 22.72 0.30 -23.86
CA LYS A 165 24.10 0.35 -23.36
C LYS A 165 24.26 1.31 -22.20
N THR A 166 23.64 2.49 -22.30
CA THR A 166 23.79 3.58 -21.34
C THR A 166 22.46 4.29 -21.15
N ARG A 167 21.51 3.64 -20.45
CA ARG A 167 20.23 4.28 -20.08
C ARG A 167 20.37 4.96 -18.73
N SER A 168 20.42 6.28 -18.74
CA SER A 168 20.14 7.09 -17.56
C SER A 168 18.65 7.41 -17.52
N VAL A 169 18.02 7.29 -16.35
CA VAL A 169 16.65 7.73 -16.13
C VAL A 169 16.70 8.94 -15.22
N ASN A 170 16.20 10.08 -15.68
CA ASN A 170 15.99 11.25 -14.85
C ASN A 170 14.63 11.12 -14.13
N PRO A 171 14.60 10.98 -12.79
CA PRO A 171 13.36 10.79 -12.05
C PRO A 171 12.35 11.93 -12.19
N GLN A 172 12.82 13.14 -12.51
CA GLN A 172 11.98 14.34 -12.55
C GLN A 172 11.37 14.61 -13.93
N THR A 173 12.05 14.21 -15.00
CA THR A 173 11.62 14.50 -16.39
C THR A 173 11.15 13.26 -17.14
N ASP A 174 11.65 12.08 -16.80
CA ASP A 174 11.42 10.86 -17.59
C ASP A 174 10.35 9.96 -16.93
N ILE A 175 10.10 10.15 -15.63
CA ILE A 175 9.08 9.43 -14.87
C ILE A 175 7.86 10.35 -14.72
N LEU A 176 7.08 10.47 -15.80
CA LEU A 176 5.86 11.26 -15.86
C LEU A 176 4.70 10.39 -16.38
N PRO A 177 3.99 9.67 -15.49
CA PRO A 177 2.84 8.87 -15.87
C PRO A 177 1.82 9.69 -16.65
N ILE A 178 1.41 9.17 -17.81
CA ILE A 178 0.36 9.72 -18.66
C ILE A 178 -0.95 9.02 -18.31
N LEU A 179 -2.02 9.79 -18.10
CA LEU A 179 -3.35 9.24 -17.76
C LEU A 179 -4.33 9.36 -18.93
N PHE A 180 -4.41 10.53 -19.57
CA PHE A 180 -5.32 10.76 -20.69
C PHE A 180 -4.84 11.90 -21.60
N ASN A 181 -5.41 11.97 -22.81
CA ASN A 181 -5.23 13.11 -23.71
C ASN A 181 -5.93 14.32 -23.12
N ASN A 182 -5.21 15.42 -22.93
CA ASN A 182 -5.80 16.64 -22.39
C ASN A 182 -6.48 17.43 -23.52
N ARG A 183 -7.80 17.26 -23.65
CA ARG A 183 -8.61 17.97 -24.65
C ARG A 183 -9.38 19.15 -24.07
N ASP A 184 -9.61 19.15 -22.77
CA ASP A 184 -10.32 20.18 -22.03
C ASP A 184 -9.57 20.46 -20.72
N GLU A 185 -9.08 21.69 -20.55
CA GLU A 185 -8.35 22.08 -19.34
C GLU A 185 -9.20 21.97 -18.06
N SER A 186 -10.54 21.99 -18.17
CA SER A 186 -11.43 21.85 -17.02
C SER A 186 -11.42 20.44 -16.40
N GLU A 187 -10.97 19.42 -17.14
CA GLU A 187 -10.77 18.04 -16.68
C GLU A 187 -9.39 17.83 -16.01
N SER A 188 -8.53 18.84 -16.02
CA SER A 188 -7.15 18.76 -15.52
C SER A 188 -7.00 19.10 -14.03
N ASP A 189 -7.87 18.55 -13.18
CA ASP A 189 -7.82 18.72 -11.73
C ASP A 189 -7.82 17.35 -11.05
N PHE A 190 -6.66 16.96 -10.50
CA PHE A 190 -6.50 15.63 -9.93
C PHE A 190 -7.36 15.42 -8.68
N ARG A 191 -7.63 16.47 -7.91
CA ARG A 191 -8.49 16.38 -6.71
C ARG A 191 -9.94 16.09 -7.08
N LYS A 192 -10.43 16.64 -8.19
CA LYS A 192 -11.76 16.29 -8.72
C LYS A 192 -11.83 14.83 -9.16
N LEU A 193 -10.81 14.34 -9.87
CA LEU A 193 -10.75 12.92 -10.27
C LEU A 193 -10.77 11.98 -9.06
N LEU A 194 -10.06 12.34 -7.98
CA LEU A 194 -10.11 11.60 -6.72
C LEU A 194 -11.49 11.69 -6.05
N ALA A 195 -12.13 12.87 -6.03
CA ALA A 195 -13.47 13.04 -5.47
C ALA A 195 -14.51 12.16 -6.18
N GLU A 196 -14.43 12.08 -7.51
CA GLU A 196 -15.25 11.19 -8.34
C GLU A 196 -14.99 9.72 -8.00
N GLN A 197 -13.72 9.32 -7.91
CA GLN A 197 -13.36 7.95 -7.57
C GLN A 197 -13.84 7.56 -6.15
N VAL A 198 -13.73 8.46 -5.17
CA VAL A 198 -14.30 8.26 -3.82
C VAL A 198 -15.81 8.03 -3.90
N SER A 199 -16.50 8.88 -4.67
CA SER A 199 -17.96 8.80 -4.83
C SER A 199 -18.38 7.46 -5.46
N ILE A 200 -17.67 7.01 -6.49
CA ILE A 200 -17.91 5.73 -7.17
C ILE A 200 -17.61 4.55 -6.24
N GLN A 201 -16.46 4.54 -5.58
CA GLN A 201 -15.98 3.40 -4.80
C GLN A 201 -16.80 3.20 -3.51
N HIS A 202 -17.18 4.30 -2.85
CA HIS A 202 -17.85 4.26 -1.54
C HIS A 202 -19.36 4.53 -1.62
N GLY A 203 -19.90 4.78 -2.81
CA GLY A 203 -21.32 5.08 -3.01
C GLY A 203 -21.78 6.35 -2.31
N ILE A 204 -20.88 7.32 -2.11
CA ILE A 204 -21.20 8.61 -1.49
C ILE A 204 -21.70 9.54 -2.60
N ALA A 205 -22.86 10.16 -2.39
CA ALA A 205 -23.38 11.16 -3.32
C ALA A 205 -22.43 12.37 -3.39
N ASN A 206 -22.57 13.20 -4.45
CA ASN A 206 -21.81 14.43 -4.66
C ASN A 206 -21.55 15.22 -3.36
N GLY A 207 -20.50 16.02 -3.33
CA GLY A 207 -20.16 16.84 -2.16
C GLY A 207 -18.90 16.38 -1.43
N ILE A 208 -18.08 15.56 -2.08
CA ILE A 208 -16.72 15.24 -1.63
C ILE A 208 -15.78 16.36 -2.08
N GLU A 209 -15.21 17.07 -1.12
CA GLU A 209 -14.12 18.03 -1.36
C GLU A 209 -12.82 17.40 -0.87
N VAL A 210 -11.96 16.98 -1.80
CA VAL A 210 -10.66 16.36 -1.47
C VAL A 210 -9.70 17.42 -0.96
N LEU A 211 -9.32 17.32 0.31
CA LEU A 211 -8.42 18.27 0.97
C LEU A 211 -6.96 17.86 0.83
N GLU A 212 -6.67 16.57 1.06
CA GLU A 212 -5.32 16.01 0.91
C GLU A 212 -5.37 14.55 0.48
N TYR A 213 -4.29 14.06 -0.11
CA TYR A 213 -4.17 12.65 -0.48
C TYR A 213 -2.73 12.16 -0.38
N GLU A 214 -2.58 10.84 -0.27
CA GLU A 214 -1.33 10.12 -0.49
C GLU A 214 -1.64 8.97 -1.43
N MET A 215 -1.21 9.12 -2.69
CA MET A 215 -1.49 8.17 -3.76
C MET A 215 -0.18 7.61 -4.30
N CYS A 216 -0.13 6.30 -4.48
CA CYS A 216 0.99 5.58 -5.09
C CYS A 216 0.54 4.97 -6.42
N LEU A 217 1.45 4.93 -7.39
CA LEU A 217 1.27 4.08 -8.55
C LEU A 217 1.59 2.63 -8.21
N TYR A 218 0.93 1.69 -8.88
CA TYR A 218 1.25 0.26 -8.77
C TYR A 218 0.96 -0.48 -10.08
N ASP A 219 1.70 -1.55 -10.34
CA ASP A 219 1.46 -2.43 -11.49
C ASP A 219 0.14 -3.20 -11.33
N THR A 220 -0.68 -3.19 -12.37
CA THR A 220 -1.96 -3.91 -12.39
C THR A 220 -1.82 -5.40 -12.69
N HIS A 221 -0.65 -5.86 -13.13
CA HIS A 221 -0.38 -7.29 -13.24
C HIS A 221 -0.50 -7.97 -11.88
N ALA A 222 -1.42 -8.94 -11.81
CA ALA A 222 -1.69 -9.67 -10.59
C ALA A 222 -0.47 -10.52 -10.16
N PRO A 223 -0.29 -10.74 -8.84
CA PRO A 223 0.68 -11.71 -8.34
C PRO A 223 0.35 -13.11 -8.87
N ALA A 224 1.37 -13.89 -9.25
CA ALA A 224 1.17 -15.19 -9.87
C ALA A 224 2.22 -16.22 -9.46
N ILE A 225 1.85 -17.49 -9.56
CA ILE A 225 2.80 -18.60 -9.65
C ILE A 225 3.31 -18.67 -11.09
N VAL A 226 4.63 -18.78 -11.25
CA VAL A 226 5.30 -18.78 -12.55
C VAL A 226 6.42 -19.82 -12.59
N GLY A 227 6.88 -20.14 -13.81
CA GLY A 227 7.91 -21.15 -14.07
C GLY A 227 7.32 -22.38 -14.73
N LEU A 228 8.16 -23.18 -15.41
CA LEU A 228 7.70 -24.37 -16.15
C LEU A 228 7.05 -25.44 -15.24
N TYR A 229 7.40 -25.40 -13.95
CA TYR A 229 6.94 -26.34 -12.93
C TYR A 229 6.27 -25.62 -11.75
N ASP A 230 5.83 -24.37 -11.94
CA ASP A 230 5.12 -23.61 -10.91
C ASP A 230 5.92 -23.39 -9.59
N ASP A 231 7.25 -23.26 -9.71
CA ASP A 231 8.18 -23.19 -8.57
C ASP A 231 8.41 -21.77 -8.02
N PHE A 232 7.92 -20.72 -8.68
CA PHE A 232 8.22 -19.33 -8.32
C PHE A 232 6.97 -18.49 -8.09
N ILE A 233 7.06 -17.54 -7.17
CA ILE A 233 6.08 -16.46 -7.01
C ILE A 233 6.64 -15.20 -7.66
N ALA A 234 5.90 -14.61 -8.59
CA ALA A 234 6.18 -13.31 -9.15
C ALA A 234 5.12 -12.31 -8.69
N SER A 235 5.55 -11.27 -7.98
CA SER A 235 4.67 -10.22 -7.49
C SER A 235 5.46 -8.94 -7.23
N ALA A 236 4.79 -7.80 -7.37
CA ALA A 236 5.26 -6.56 -6.76
C ALA A 236 5.19 -6.67 -5.22
N ARG A 237 6.04 -5.90 -4.53
CA ARG A 237 5.99 -5.70 -3.07
C ARG A 237 6.21 -6.97 -2.23
N LEU A 238 6.81 -8.03 -2.79
CA LEU A 238 7.25 -9.18 -1.99
C LEU A 238 8.15 -8.73 -0.85
N ASP A 239 9.07 -7.82 -1.16
CA ASP A 239 9.75 -6.96 -0.20
C ASP A 239 8.80 -5.84 0.26
N ASN A 240 8.21 -5.87 1.46
CA ASN A 240 8.33 -6.92 2.49
C ASN A 240 6.99 -7.48 2.95
N LEU A 241 5.96 -7.36 2.10
CA LEU A 241 4.63 -7.86 2.38
C LEU A 241 4.60 -9.39 2.56
N LEU A 242 5.57 -10.11 2.00
CA LEU A 242 5.76 -11.54 2.30
C LEU A 242 6.00 -11.77 3.80
N SER A 243 6.84 -10.97 4.44
CA SER A 243 7.15 -11.11 5.86
C SER A 243 5.99 -10.61 6.73
N CYS A 244 5.30 -9.54 6.34
CA CYS A 244 4.06 -9.13 6.99
C CYS A 244 3.02 -10.25 7.00
N PHE A 245 2.78 -10.85 5.83
CA PHE A 245 1.83 -11.96 5.70
C PHE A 245 2.27 -13.16 6.54
N SER A 246 3.53 -13.57 6.44
CA SER A 246 4.07 -14.73 7.17
C SER A 246 4.00 -14.52 8.68
N GLY A 247 4.36 -13.32 9.16
CA GLY A 247 4.27 -12.94 10.56
C GLY A 247 2.83 -12.90 11.06
N LEU A 248 1.90 -12.41 10.24
CA LEU A 248 0.47 -12.44 10.54
C LEU A 248 -0.03 -13.88 10.69
N GLN A 249 0.22 -14.75 9.71
CA GLN A 249 -0.20 -16.16 9.79
C GLN A 249 0.38 -16.85 11.04
N ALA A 250 1.66 -16.62 11.35
CA ALA A 250 2.29 -17.17 12.55
C ALA A 250 1.64 -16.65 13.85
N LEU A 251 1.25 -15.38 13.90
CA LEU A 251 0.56 -14.80 15.06
C LEU A 251 -0.87 -15.34 15.22
N LEU A 252 -1.58 -15.58 14.11
CA LEU A 252 -2.92 -16.14 14.14
C LEU A 252 -2.92 -17.56 14.74
N ASP A 253 -1.96 -18.39 14.31
CA ASP A 253 -1.78 -19.79 14.72
C ASP A 253 -1.10 -19.95 16.09
N VAL A 254 -0.78 -18.85 16.79
CA VAL A 254 -0.01 -18.91 18.03
C VAL A 254 -0.78 -19.61 19.16
N ASN A 255 -0.10 -20.57 19.79
CA ASN A 255 -0.49 -21.15 21.07
C ASN A 255 0.74 -21.13 21.99
N SER A 256 0.87 -20.07 22.79
CA SER A 256 2.07 -19.75 23.56
C SER A 256 1.69 -19.23 24.94
N GLU A 257 2.46 -19.63 25.95
CA GLU A 257 2.39 -19.07 27.31
C GLU A 257 3.06 -17.68 27.41
N HIS A 258 3.88 -17.32 26.41
CA HIS A 258 4.56 -16.03 26.32
C HIS A 258 3.79 -15.05 25.42
N THR A 259 3.93 -13.75 25.71
CA THR A 259 3.44 -12.70 24.83
C THR A 259 4.14 -12.76 23.47
N CYS A 260 3.34 -12.78 22.40
CA CYS A 260 3.82 -12.80 21.03
C CYS A 260 3.37 -11.53 20.31
N VAL A 261 4.27 -10.87 19.60
CA VAL A 261 4.03 -9.57 18.96
C VAL A 261 4.48 -9.61 17.50
N LEU A 262 3.62 -9.14 16.61
CA LEU A 262 3.94 -8.76 15.24
C LEU A 262 3.99 -7.24 15.15
N ILE A 263 5.09 -6.72 14.61
CA ILE A 263 5.27 -5.30 14.32
C ILE A 263 5.47 -5.17 12.82
N CYS A 264 4.58 -4.44 12.14
CA CYS A 264 4.70 -4.10 10.73
C CYS A 264 4.74 -2.57 10.61
N THR A 265 5.91 -2.02 10.32
CA THR A 265 6.13 -0.57 10.28
C THR A 265 6.11 -0.02 8.86
N ASP A 266 5.66 1.21 8.71
CA ASP A 266 5.85 2.01 7.51
C ASP A 266 7.25 2.67 7.48
N HIS A 267 7.64 3.23 6.34
CA HIS A 267 8.86 4.02 6.12
C HIS A 267 10.20 3.30 6.30
N GLU A 268 10.27 1.97 6.21
CA GLU A 268 11.57 1.27 6.23
C GLU A 268 12.46 1.70 5.05
N GLU A 269 11.86 1.83 3.86
CA GLU A 269 12.56 2.11 2.60
C GLU A 269 13.17 3.53 2.56
N VAL A 270 12.84 4.37 3.53
CA VAL A 270 13.32 5.75 3.67
C VAL A 270 14.02 6.00 5.02
N GLY A 271 14.34 4.93 5.78
CA GLY A 271 15.18 4.98 6.98
C GLY A 271 14.43 4.99 8.32
N SER A 272 13.15 4.64 8.33
CA SER A 272 12.30 4.41 9.53
C SER A 272 12.13 5.59 10.49
N ALA A 273 12.51 6.80 10.07
CA ALA A 273 12.49 7.99 10.92
C ALA A 273 11.10 8.69 10.93
N SER A 274 10.05 7.96 11.30
CA SER A 274 8.68 8.46 11.43
C SER A 274 8.03 8.10 12.78
N ALA A 275 6.88 8.72 13.08
CA ALA A 275 6.10 8.52 14.29
C ALA A 275 5.18 7.29 14.26
#